data_AF-A0AAD5J5T9-F1
#
_entry.id   AF-A0AAD5J5T9-F1
#
_cell.length_a   1.000
_cell.length_b   1.000
_cell.length_c   1.000
_cell.angle_alpha   90.00
_cell.angle_beta   90.00
_cell.angle_gamma   90.00
#
_symmetry.space_group_name_H-M   'P 1'
#
loop_
_entity.id
_entity.type
_entity.pdbx_description
1 polymer ?
#
loop_
_entity_poly.entity_id
_entity_poly.type
_entity_poly.pdbx_seq_one_letter_code
_entity_poly.pdbx_strand_id
1 'polypeptide(L)'
;MLSITSNTLNLCNFFTRNDFFFTNPTPFSSFKPLLKPISATLIPSSKPQQQQLYQPFRPPPSPLPPKFRSLDTAGRLDVLANRLGLWFEYAPLIPALYQEGFLPPSIEESTGISGVEQSRLVVAAQVRDSLVQSDTDPQVLAFFDISGFELLYEIRLLSATQRAAAARFVVENKLDAKGAQDLARAIKDFPRRRGDIAWEKFQYVLPGDCLSFMYYRQSREHANPSEERISALKLALDVAESEDAKNVITKELEGESGGEETNDGVVDGVLVPVVRLKFGEVSEASNVVVLPVCRAEEKEREVLEAPWECKSQGEFGVVVADKGWKSWVVLPGWEPIYGLRNGGVVVSFSDARVLPWKVNRWYKEEAILVVADRGRKEVAADDGFYLVAVDGEGLKVERGSALKESGVEESLGTVVVVVRPPREVTDDELNDEDWE
;
A
#
# COMPACT_ATOMS: atom_id res chain seq x y z
N MET A 1 15.81 -57.35 -26.89
CA MET A 1 14.43 -57.33 -27.39
C MET A 1 13.66 -56.45 -26.42
N LEU A 2 13.44 -55.17 -26.73
CA LEU A 2 12.25 -54.64 -27.42
C LEU A 2 10.98 -54.83 -26.56
N SER A 3 10.23 -53.80 -26.12
CA SER A 3 10.44 -52.33 -26.10
C SER A 3 9.54 -51.72 -25.02
N ILE A 4 9.91 -50.57 -24.45
CA ILE A 4 9.05 -49.75 -23.57
C ILE A 4 8.97 -48.33 -24.15
N THR A 5 7.76 -47.94 -24.58
CA THR A 5 7.31 -46.61 -25.07
C THR A 5 5.79 -46.70 -25.27
N SER A 6 4.93 -45.66 -25.21
CA SER A 6 4.95 -44.32 -24.61
C SER A 6 3.52 -43.74 -24.74
N ASN A 7 3.14 -42.83 -23.83
CA ASN A 7 2.24 -41.68 -24.02
C ASN A 7 0.79 -41.80 -24.60
N THR A 8 -0.14 -41.27 -23.78
CA THR A 8 -1.16 -40.22 -24.10
C THR A 8 -2.48 -40.48 -24.87
N LEU A 9 -3.56 -40.05 -24.17
CA LEU A 9 -4.66 -39.15 -24.59
C LEU A 9 -5.94 -39.65 -25.32
N ASN A 10 -7.06 -39.06 -24.87
CA ASN A 10 -8.37 -38.85 -25.53
C ASN A 10 -9.24 -40.10 -25.82
N LEU A 11 -10.57 -40.06 -25.85
CA LEU A 11 -11.63 -39.01 -25.78
C LEU A 11 -12.83 -39.65 -25.01
N CYS A 12 -13.81 -39.00 -24.36
CA CYS A 12 -14.90 -38.25 -25.01
C CYS A 12 -15.89 -37.66 -23.97
N ASN A 13 -16.53 -36.54 -24.33
CA ASN A 13 -17.59 -35.89 -23.54
C ASN A 13 -18.95 -36.60 -23.67
N PHE A 14 -19.81 -36.47 -22.66
CA PHE A 14 -21.25 -36.28 -22.88
C PHE A 14 -21.83 -35.19 -21.97
N PHE A 15 -22.38 -34.16 -22.60
CA PHE A 15 -23.23 -33.16 -21.96
C PHE A 15 -24.63 -33.73 -21.71
N THR A 16 -25.27 -33.29 -20.62
CA THR A 16 -26.68 -32.85 -20.71
C THR A 16 -27.01 -31.86 -19.60
N ARG A 17 -27.38 -30.65 -20.01
CA ARG A 17 -28.00 -29.60 -19.18
C ARG A 17 -29.51 -29.76 -19.28
N ASN A 18 -30.24 -29.64 -18.18
CA ASN A 18 -31.70 -29.61 -18.19
C ASN A 18 -32.21 -28.31 -17.53
N ASP A 19 -32.84 -27.46 -18.32
CA ASP A 19 -33.58 -26.30 -17.84
C ASP A 19 -35.01 -26.74 -17.42
N PHE A 20 -35.59 -26.15 -16.38
CA PHE A 20 -37.05 -26.17 -16.18
C PHE A 20 -37.57 -24.80 -15.70
N PHE A 21 -38.63 -24.34 -16.37
CA PHE A 21 -39.27 -23.04 -16.20
C PHE A 21 -40.41 -23.11 -15.16
N PHE A 22 -40.66 -22.03 -14.42
CA PHE A 22 -42.01 -21.69 -13.93
C PHE A 22 -42.25 -20.17 -13.81
N THR A 23 -43.52 -19.78 -13.87
CA THR A 23 -44.03 -18.40 -14.01
C THR A 23 -45.38 -18.29 -13.24
N ASN A 24 -46.03 -17.13 -13.02
CA ASN A 24 -45.88 -15.82 -13.66
C ASN A 24 -45.88 -14.62 -12.64
N PRO A 25 -46.82 -13.63 -12.53
CA PRO A 25 -46.40 -12.26 -12.14
C PRO A 25 -47.25 -11.53 -11.06
N THR A 26 -46.97 -10.22 -10.90
CA THR A 26 -47.83 -9.06 -10.50
C THR A 26 -47.24 -8.19 -9.37
N PRO A 27 -47.64 -6.91 -9.21
CA PRO A 27 -47.83 -5.88 -10.25
C PRO A 27 -47.12 -4.54 -9.93
N PHE A 28 -47.20 -3.61 -10.89
CA PHE A 28 -46.61 -2.26 -10.84
C PHE A 28 -47.10 -1.37 -9.68
N SER A 29 -46.22 -0.49 -9.20
CA SER A 29 -46.60 0.77 -8.54
C SER A 29 -45.90 1.95 -9.21
N SER A 30 -46.64 2.99 -9.55
CA SER A 30 -46.17 4.14 -10.33
C SER A 30 -46.18 5.42 -9.51
N PHE A 31 -45.01 6.05 -9.32
CA PHE A 31 -44.91 7.41 -8.82
C PHE A 31 -44.21 8.31 -9.84
N LYS A 32 -44.95 9.30 -10.34
CA LYS A 32 -44.41 10.46 -11.07
C LYS A 32 -44.32 11.64 -10.11
N PRO A 33 -43.30 12.50 -10.27
CA PRO A 33 -43.59 13.93 -10.17
C PRO A 33 -43.00 14.75 -11.34
N LEU A 34 -43.92 15.45 -12.00
CA LEU A 34 -43.83 16.83 -12.48
C LEU A 34 -42.53 17.34 -13.15
N LEU A 35 -42.59 17.50 -14.47
CA LEU A 35 -41.62 18.26 -15.27
C LEU A 35 -41.80 19.78 -15.08
N LYS A 36 -40.69 20.52 -15.04
CA LYS A 36 -40.59 21.93 -15.49
C LYS A 36 -39.39 22.06 -16.44
N PRO A 37 -39.47 22.92 -17.47
CA PRO A 37 -38.49 22.95 -18.56
C PRO A 37 -37.29 23.85 -18.23
N ILE A 38 -36.10 23.46 -18.70
CA ILE A 38 -34.95 24.36 -18.85
C ILE A 38 -34.46 24.25 -20.30
N SER A 39 -34.20 25.43 -20.89
CA SER A 39 -34.01 25.63 -22.32
C SER A 39 -32.78 24.94 -22.90
N ALA A 40 -32.89 24.55 -24.17
CA ALA A 40 -31.80 23.97 -24.94
C ALA A 40 -30.63 24.96 -25.11
N THR A 41 -29.39 24.45 -24.98
CA THR A 41 -28.20 25.05 -25.58
C THR A 41 -27.56 24.00 -26.49
N LEU A 42 -27.28 24.39 -27.74
CA LEU A 42 -26.81 23.49 -28.79
C LEU A 42 -25.34 23.11 -28.58
N ILE A 43 -25.05 21.82 -28.44
CA ILE A 43 -23.69 21.27 -28.51
C ILE A 43 -23.43 20.77 -29.94
N PRO A 44 -22.38 21.22 -30.64
CA PRO A 44 -22.10 20.79 -32.00
C PRO A 44 -21.54 19.36 -32.08
N SER A 45 -21.90 18.69 -33.18
CA SER A 45 -21.62 17.29 -33.52
C SER A 45 -20.22 16.76 -33.14
N SER A 46 -20.18 15.75 -32.27
CA SER A 46 -19.01 14.89 -32.07
C SER A 46 -18.97 13.77 -33.12
N LYS A 47 -17.85 13.67 -33.84
CA LYS A 47 -17.55 12.54 -34.75
C LYS A 47 -17.47 11.20 -33.99
N PRO A 48 -17.75 10.05 -34.62
CA PRO A 48 -17.78 8.76 -33.93
C PRO A 48 -16.41 8.41 -33.34
N GLN A 49 -16.43 7.93 -32.09
CA GLN A 49 -15.24 7.49 -31.36
C GLN A 49 -14.64 6.25 -32.04
N GLN A 50 -13.50 6.43 -32.72
CA GLN A 50 -12.59 5.31 -32.96
C GLN A 50 -12.03 4.85 -31.62
N GLN A 51 -12.02 3.53 -31.39
CA GLN A 51 -11.43 2.92 -30.21
C GLN A 51 -9.97 3.38 -30.09
N GLN A 52 -9.61 3.99 -28.97
CA GLN A 52 -8.25 4.46 -28.73
C GLN A 52 -7.33 3.26 -28.48
N LEU A 53 -6.78 2.71 -29.57
CA LEU A 53 -5.56 1.92 -29.53
C LEU A 53 -4.48 2.73 -28.82
N TYR A 54 -3.69 2.04 -27.98
CA TYR A 54 -2.59 2.63 -27.22
C TYR A 54 -1.69 3.46 -28.14
N GLN A 55 -1.66 4.79 -27.93
CA GLN A 55 -0.71 5.65 -28.61
C GLN A 55 0.59 5.67 -27.80
N PRO A 56 1.73 5.25 -28.38
CA PRO A 56 3.03 5.44 -27.72
C PRO A 56 3.26 6.94 -27.49
N PHE A 57 3.90 7.26 -26.35
CA PHE A 57 4.11 8.64 -25.91
C PHE A 57 4.81 9.48 -26.98
N ARG A 58 4.13 10.54 -27.45
CA ARG A 58 4.68 11.54 -28.39
C ARG A 58 5.07 12.80 -27.61
N PRO A 59 6.38 13.08 -27.38
CA PRO A 59 6.80 14.32 -26.75
C PRO A 59 6.42 15.54 -27.62
N PRO A 60 6.25 16.73 -27.02
CA PRO A 60 6.00 17.96 -27.76
C PRO A 60 7.18 18.28 -28.71
N PRO A 61 6.93 18.93 -29.86
CA PRO A 61 7.95 19.14 -30.88
C PRO A 61 9.01 20.15 -30.45
N SER A 62 10.26 19.70 -30.28
CA SER A 62 11.42 20.59 -30.35
C SER A 62 11.59 21.11 -31.79
N PRO A 63 11.85 22.41 -32.00
CA PRO A 63 12.02 22.94 -33.35
C PRO A 63 13.27 22.37 -34.02
N LEU A 64 13.12 21.74 -35.19
CA LEU A 64 14.26 21.22 -35.94
C LEU A 64 15.28 22.32 -36.27
N PRO A 65 16.59 22.08 -36.07
CA PRO A 65 17.64 22.99 -36.50
C PRO A 65 17.48 23.39 -37.98
N PRO A 66 17.72 24.66 -38.36
CA PRO A 66 17.49 25.13 -39.73
C PRO A 66 18.16 24.25 -40.80
N LYS A 67 19.37 23.76 -40.50
CA LYS A 67 20.18 22.89 -41.38
C LYS A 67 19.55 21.53 -41.72
N PHE A 68 18.62 21.04 -40.90
CA PHE A 68 17.96 19.75 -41.12
C PHE A 68 16.48 19.86 -41.53
N ARG A 69 15.91 21.08 -41.49
CA ARG A 69 14.48 21.31 -41.76
C ARG A 69 14.06 21.02 -43.20
N SER A 70 14.98 21.15 -44.15
CA SER A 70 14.75 20.88 -45.58
C SER A 70 15.06 19.44 -45.99
N LEU A 71 15.52 18.59 -45.06
CA LEU A 71 15.80 17.18 -45.37
C LEU A 71 14.52 16.36 -45.43
N ASP A 72 14.46 15.49 -46.43
CA ASP A 72 13.47 14.42 -46.55
C ASP A 72 13.75 13.30 -45.55
N THR A 73 12.83 12.34 -45.46
CA THR A 73 12.94 11.22 -44.52
C THR A 73 14.23 10.41 -44.72
N ALA A 74 14.67 10.20 -45.96
CA ALA A 74 15.92 9.48 -46.25
C ALA A 74 17.15 10.26 -45.78
N GLY A 75 17.24 11.56 -46.07
CA GLY A 75 18.33 12.42 -45.58
C GLY A 75 18.39 12.53 -44.06
N ARG A 76 17.25 12.47 -43.36
CA ARG A 76 17.22 12.45 -41.88
C ARG A 76 17.72 11.14 -41.29
N LEU A 77 17.37 10.01 -41.90
CA LEU A 77 17.90 8.70 -41.51
C LEU A 77 19.41 8.61 -41.77
N ASP A 78 19.90 9.15 -42.89
CA ASP A 78 21.33 9.20 -43.21
C ASP A 78 22.14 10.06 -42.21
N VAL A 79 21.60 11.21 -41.79
CA VAL A 79 22.19 12.05 -40.73
C VAL A 79 22.28 11.30 -39.40
N LEU A 80 21.26 10.51 -39.04
CA LEU A 80 21.28 9.70 -37.81
C LEU A 80 22.25 8.53 -37.91
N ALA A 81 22.21 7.75 -39.00
CA ALA A 81 23.07 6.59 -39.23
C ALA A 81 24.56 6.95 -39.20
N ASN A 82 24.93 8.07 -39.83
CA ASN A 82 26.32 8.56 -39.87
C ASN A 82 26.64 9.54 -38.73
N ARG A 83 25.71 9.79 -37.78
CA ARG A 83 25.85 10.71 -36.64
C ARG A 83 26.38 12.10 -37.04
N LEU A 84 25.83 12.68 -38.11
CA LEU A 84 26.32 13.90 -38.75
C LEU A 84 25.94 15.17 -37.96
N GLY A 85 26.81 15.58 -37.04
CA GLY A 85 26.67 16.79 -36.23
C GLY A 85 26.82 16.50 -34.75
N LEU A 86 26.53 17.50 -33.91
CA LEU A 86 26.52 17.30 -32.46
C LEU A 86 25.24 16.56 -32.05
N TRP A 87 25.32 15.78 -30.97
CA TRP A 87 24.26 14.85 -30.59
C TRP A 87 22.90 15.53 -30.35
N PHE A 88 22.91 16.75 -29.80
CA PHE A 88 21.71 17.54 -29.55
C PHE A 88 21.13 18.19 -30.81
N GLU A 89 21.89 18.23 -31.92
CA GLU A 89 21.41 18.76 -33.20
C GLU A 89 20.66 17.69 -33.99
N TYR A 90 21.13 16.43 -33.97
CA TYR A 90 20.44 15.33 -34.64
C TYR A 90 19.36 14.67 -33.76
N ALA A 91 19.45 14.74 -32.43
CA ALA A 91 18.42 14.18 -31.53
C ALA A 91 16.97 14.63 -31.85
N PRO A 92 16.67 15.90 -32.20
CA PRO A 92 15.34 16.33 -32.64
C PRO A 92 14.81 15.64 -33.91
N LEU A 93 15.64 14.99 -34.72
CA LEU A 93 15.19 14.20 -35.87
C LEU A 93 14.41 12.95 -35.46
N ILE A 94 14.75 12.36 -34.31
CA ILE A 94 14.12 11.14 -33.80
C ILE A 94 12.60 11.36 -33.54
N PRO A 95 12.14 12.36 -32.76
CA PRO A 95 10.71 12.61 -32.58
C PRO A 95 10.03 13.12 -33.86
N ALA A 96 10.75 13.74 -34.79
CA ALA A 96 10.21 14.09 -36.10
C ALA A 96 9.92 12.84 -36.95
N LEU A 97 10.81 11.84 -36.95
CA LEU A 97 10.57 10.55 -37.59
C LEU A 97 9.42 9.76 -36.91
N TYR A 98 9.30 9.83 -35.58
CA TYR A 98 8.13 9.27 -34.88
C TYR A 98 6.81 9.94 -35.30
N GLN A 99 6.83 11.24 -35.62
CA GLN A 99 5.66 11.96 -36.16
C GLN A 99 5.34 11.52 -37.60
N GLU A 100 6.36 11.19 -38.41
CA GLU A 100 6.21 10.62 -39.75
C GLU A 100 5.78 9.12 -39.75
N GLY A 101 5.76 8.48 -38.58
CA GLY A 101 5.24 7.12 -38.39
C GLY A 101 6.29 6.04 -38.15
N PHE A 102 7.57 6.39 -38.06
CA PHE A 102 8.63 5.45 -37.70
C PHE A 102 8.49 5.01 -36.24
N LEU A 103 8.76 3.74 -35.97
CA LEU A 103 8.87 3.19 -34.61
C LEU A 103 10.34 3.10 -34.20
N PRO A 104 10.66 3.10 -32.89
CA PRO A 104 12.05 2.99 -32.43
C PRO A 104 12.83 1.80 -33.04
N PRO A 105 12.27 0.58 -33.18
CA PRO A 105 12.96 -0.52 -33.84
C PRO A 105 13.29 -0.25 -35.31
N SER A 106 12.39 0.40 -36.06
CA SER A 106 12.62 0.73 -37.48
C SER A 106 13.71 1.80 -37.67
N ILE A 107 13.85 2.73 -36.71
CA ILE A 107 14.98 3.66 -36.67
C ILE A 107 16.26 2.92 -36.29
N GLU A 108 16.22 2.00 -35.33
CA GLU A 108 17.37 1.18 -34.93
C GLU A 108 17.89 0.31 -36.08
N GLU A 109 17.01 -0.38 -36.81
CA GLU A 109 17.33 -1.12 -38.03
C GLU A 109 17.97 -0.25 -39.12
N SER A 110 17.56 1.01 -39.23
CA SER A 110 18.02 1.94 -40.29
C SER A 110 19.27 2.74 -39.91
N THR A 111 19.60 2.87 -38.62
CA THR A 111 20.62 3.82 -38.12
C THR A 111 21.59 3.23 -37.10
N GLY A 112 21.32 2.05 -36.55
CA GLY A 112 22.10 1.44 -35.47
C GLY A 112 21.95 2.11 -34.10
N ILE A 113 21.14 3.18 -33.97
CA ILE A 113 20.89 3.85 -32.68
C ILE A 113 19.79 3.08 -31.94
N SER A 114 20.14 2.45 -30.81
CA SER A 114 19.20 1.62 -30.05
C SER A 114 17.99 2.42 -29.53
N GLY A 115 16.83 1.78 -29.37
CA GLY A 115 15.64 2.43 -28.80
C GLY A 115 15.87 3.08 -27.42
N VAL A 116 16.81 2.55 -26.63
CA VAL A 116 17.24 3.14 -25.34
C VAL A 116 18.09 4.40 -25.58
N GLU A 117 19.05 4.36 -26.48
CA GLU A 117 19.88 5.51 -26.86
C GLU A 117 19.04 6.62 -27.50
N GLN A 118 18.07 6.28 -28.35
CA GLN A 118 17.10 7.22 -28.92
C GLN A 118 16.37 8.01 -27.82
N SER A 119 15.84 7.31 -26.80
CA SER A 119 15.18 7.93 -25.66
C SER A 119 16.13 8.84 -24.85
N ARG A 120 17.35 8.38 -24.58
CA ARG A 120 18.38 9.17 -23.89
C ARG A 120 18.71 10.45 -24.63
N LEU A 121 19.01 10.36 -25.92
CA LEU A 121 19.35 11.50 -26.79
C LEU A 121 18.24 12.56 -26.81
N VAL A 122 16.98 12.15 -27.01
CA VAL A 122 15.84 13.07 -27.08
C VAL A 122 15.62 13.81 -25.75
N VAL A 123 15.64 13.08 -24.63
CA VAL A 123 15.42 13.68 -23.30
C VAL A 123 16.61 14.55 -22.88
N ALA A 124 17.85 14.11 -23.16
CA ALA A 124 19.04 14.90 -22.89
C ALA A 124 19.07 16.21 -23.72
N ALA A 125 18.57 16.19 -24.95
CA ALA A 125 18.47 17.38 -25.78
C ALA A 125 17.48 18.40 -25.18
N GLN A 126 16.34 17.93 -24.68
CA GLN A 126 15.38 18.78 -23.94
C GLN A 126 15.97 19.33 -22.63
N VAL A 127 16.82 18.56 -21.95
CA VAL A 127 17.58 19.06 -20.78
C VAL A 127 18.58 20.14 -21.21
N ARG A 128 19.33 19.93 -22.30
CA ARG A 128 20.26 20.93 -22.84
C ARG A 128 19.54 22.22 -23.27
N ASP A 129 18.39 22.11 -23.95
CA ASP A 129 17.53 23.26 -24.29
C ASP A 129 17.10 24.02 -23.03
N SER A 130 16.77 23.29 -21.95
CA SER A 130 16.44 23.88 -20.64
C SER A 130 17.63 24.57 -19.97
N LEU A 131 18.88 24.16 -20.24
CA LEU A 131 20.09 24.85 -19.77
C LEU A 131 20.33 26.15 -20.56
N VAL A 132 20.19 26.10 -21.89
CA VAL A 132 20.30 27.27 -22.78
C VAL A 132 19.24 28.32 -22.43
N GLN A 133 18.00 27.91 -22.17
CA GLN A 133 16.92 28.81 -21.73
C GLN A 133 17.14 29.41 -20.32
N SER A 134 18.03 28.81 -19.51
CA SER A 134 18.36 29.27 -18.16
C SER A 134 19.65 30.11 -18.10
N ASP A 135 20.19 30.52 -19.26
CA ASP A 135 21.44 31.29 -19.39
C ASP A 135 22.63 30.63 -18.66
N THR A 136 22.77 29.32 -18.84
CA THR A 136 23.87 28.52 -18.26
C THR A 136 25.20 28.89 -18.92
N ASP A 137 26.28 28.92 -18.13
CA ASP A 137 27.64 29.24 -18.60
C ASP A 137 28.01 28.48 -19.91
N PRO A 138 28.44 29.20 -20.97
CA PRO A 138 28.89 28.58 -22.21
C PRO A 138 29.98 27.50 -22.05
N GLN A 139 30.86 27.60 -21.05
CA GLN A 139 31.87 26.56 -20.75
C GLN A 139 31.22 25.26 -20.26
N VAL A 140 30.22 25.38 -19.37
CA VAL A 140 29.44 24.25 -18.87
C VAL A 140 28.64 23.61 -20.00
N LEU A 141 28.04 24.41 -20.90
CA LEU A 141 27.35 23.88 -22.08
C LEU A 141 28.31 23.15 -23.03
N ALA A 142 29.47 23.73 -23.33
CA ALA A 142 30.46 23.16 -24.25
C ALA A 142 31.02 21.80 -23.76
N PHE A 143 31.12 21.59 -22.44
CA PHE A 143 31.47 20.28 -21.88
C PHE A 143 30.50 19.17 -22.33
N PHE A 144 29.20 19.44 -22.34
CA PHE A 144 28.20 18.44 -22.70
C PHE A 144 28.10 18.19 -24.22
N ASP A 145 28.65 19.06 -25.06
CA ASP A 145 28.48 18.99 -26.52
C ASP A 145 29.18 17.78 -27.17
N ILE A 146 30.27 17.29 -26.57
CA ILE A 146 31.06 16.15 -27.12
C ILE A 146 30.43 14.80 -26.79
N SER A 147 30.12 14.53 -25.51
CA SER A 147 29.56 13.25 -25.06
C SER A 147 28.73 13.38 -23.76
N GLY A 148 28.06 14.50 -23.56
CA GLY A 148 27.37 14.82 -22.31
C GLY A 148 25.95 14.28 -22.15
N PHE A 149 25.38 13.65 -23.17
CA PHE A 149 23.95 13.30 -23.18
C PHE A 149 23.55 12.33 -22.06
N GLU A 150 24.44 11.41 -21.65
CA GLU A 150 24.17 10.47 -20.55
C GLU A 150 24.08 11.19 -19.20
N LEU A 151 24.97 12.15 -18.94
CA LEU A 151 24.96 12.96 -17.72
C LEU A 151 23.72 13.86 -17.65
N LEU A 152 23.37 14.51 -18.77
CA LEU A 152 22.16 15.34 -18.87
C LEU A 152 20.88 14.51 -18.75
N TYR A 153 20.88 13.25 -19.19
CA TYR A 153 19.73 12.36 -19.06
C TYR A 153 19.41 12.05 -17.59
N GLU A 154 20.39 11.92 -16.70
CA GLU A 154 20.12 11.60 -15.30
C GLU A 154 19.48 12.77 -14.53
N ILE A 155 19.85 14.01 -14.83
CA ILE A 155 19.22 15.22 -14.24
C ILE A 155 17.84 15.58 -14.84
N ARG A 156 17.27 14.76 -15.74
CA ARG A 156 15.99 15.03 -16.44
C ARG A 156 14.81 15.37 -15.54
N LEU A 157 14.74 14.79 -14.34
CA LEU A 157 13.61 14.98 -13.41
C LEU A 157 13.63 16.35 -12.70
N LEU A 158 14.77 17.04 -12.69
CA LEU A 158 14.96 18.33 -12.02
C LEU A 158 14.20 19.47 -12.74
N SER A 159 13.94 20.58 -12.05
CA SER A 159 13.42 21.81 -12.67
C SER A 159 14.51 22.53 -13.49
N ALA A 160 14.15 23.51 -14.32
CA ALA A 160 15.13 24.25 -15.14
C ALA A 160 16.26 24.89 -14.32
N THR A 161 15.93 25.58 -13.22
CA THR A 161 16.91 26.18 -12.31
C THR A 161 17.80 25.13 -11.64
N GLN A 162 17.23 24.01 -11.21
CA GLN A 162 17.97 22.89 -10.62
C GLN A 162 18.88 22.19 -11.64
N ARG A 163 18.46 22.08 -12.91
CA ARG A 163 19.31 21.55 -13.99
C ARG A 163 20.53 22.43 -14.20
N ALA A 164 20.38 23.75 -14.22
CA ALA A 164 21.50 24.67 -14.39
C ALA A 164 22.53 24.54 -13.24
N ALA A 165 22.06 24.48 -11.99
CA ALA A 165 22.92 24.27 -10.83
C ALA A 165 23.60 22.88 -10.85
N ALA A 166 22.83 21.81 -11.06
CA ALA A 166 23.36 20.45 -11.10
C ALA A 166 24.32 20.21 -12.27
N ALA A 167 24.05 20.79 -13.45
CA ALA A 167 24.95 20.70 -14.60
C ALA A 167 26.29 21.38 -14.33
N ARG A 168 26.32 22.55 -13.69
CA ARG A 168 27.56 23.19 -13.22
C ARG A 168 28.32 22.26 -12.27
N PHE A 169 27.64 21.77 -11.23
CA PHE A 169 28.25 20.90 -10.20
C PHE A 169 28.82 19.59 -10.78
N VAL A 170 28.13 18.98 -11.74
CA VAL A 170 28.60 17.79 -12.47
C VAL A 170 29.90 18.06 -13.23
N VAL A 171 30.05 19.22 -13.86
CA VAL A 171 31.26 19.60 -14.60
C VAL A 171 32.42 19.92 -13.65
N GLU A 172 32.16 20.71 -12.60
CA GLU A 172 33.18 21.14 -11.62
C GLU A 172 33.76 19.94 -10.86
N ASN A 173 32.91 19.01 -10.42
CA ASN A 173 33.30 17.82 -9.65
C ASN A 173 33.55 16.58 -10.54
N LYS A 174 33.45 16.72 -11.86
CA LYS A 174 33.69 15.65 -12.86
C LYS A 174 32.90 14.37 -12.58
N LEU A 175 31.62 14.51 -12.22
CA LEU A 175 30.76 13.38 -11.87
C LEU A 175 30.51 12.49 -13.10
N ASP A 176 30.50 11.18 -12.87
CA ASP A 176 30.07 10.19 -13.85
C ASP A 176 28.53 10.09 -13.91
N ALA A 177 28.00 9.18 -14.73
CA ALA A 177 26.55 8.98 -14.83
C ALA A 177 25.93 8.53 -13.49
N LYS A 178 26.65 7.74 -12.68
CA LYS A 178 26.16 7.32 -11.36
C LYS A 178 26.09 8.50 -10.38
N GLY A 179 27.14 9.31 -10.31
CA GLY A 179 27.18 10.52 -9.49
C GLY A 179 26.13 11.55 -9.92
N ALA A 180 25.92 11.75 -11.23
CA ALA A 180 24.87 12.63 -11.74
C ALA A 180 23.45 12.12 -11.38
N GLN A 181 23.24 10.81 -11.38
CA GLN A 181 21.99 10.18 -10.93
C GLN A 181 21.76 10.35 -9.42
N ASP A 182 22.78 10.12 -8.60
CA ASP A 182 22.67 10.27 -7.14
C ASP A 182 22.48 11.74 -6.75
N LEU A 183 23.14 12.67 -7.44
CA LEU A 183 22.90 14.11 -7.32
C LEU A 183 21.43 14.47 -7.64
N ALA A 184 20.91 13.99 -8.77
CA ALA A 184 19.53 14.24 -9.16
C ALA A 184 18.52 13.65 -8.15
N ARG A 185 18.83 12.47 -7.59
CA ARG A 185 18.05 11.84 -6.52
C ARG A 185 18.10 12.67 -5.24
N ALA A 186 19.27 13.11 -4.82
CA ALA A 186 19.48 13.88 -3.61
C ALA A 186 18.71 15.21 -3.65
N ILE A 187 18.83 15.98 -4.75
CA ILE A 187 18.08 17.25 -4.96
C ILE A 187 16.55 17.03 -4.97
N LYS A 188 16.07 15.86 -5.39
CA LYS A 188 14.64 15.52 -5.34
C LYS A 188 14.16 15.03 -3.98
N ASP A 189 15.02 14.38 -3.21
CA ASP A 189 14.65 13.86 -1.90
C ASP A 189 14.74 14.94 -0.80
N PHE A 190 15.72 15.85 -0.90
CA PHE A 190 16.02 16.85 0.13
C PHE A 190 14.81 17.58 0.75
N PRO A 191 13.81 18.09 -0.02
CA PRO A 191 12.66 18.79 0.58
C PRO A 191 11.73 17.88 1.38
N ARG A 192 11.75 16.56 1.13
CA ARG A 192 10.94 15.56 1.84
C ARG A 192 11.54 15.14 3.18
N ARG A 193 12.78 15.55 3.47
CA ARG A 193 13.56 15.18 4.66
C ARG A 193 13.64 16.30 5.69
N ARG A 194 12.72 17.26 5.61
CA ARG A 194 12.59 18.32 6.62
C ARG A 194 12.21 17.69 7.95
N GLY A 195 13.02 17.97 8.98
CA GLY A 195 12.87 17.41 10.32
C GLY A 195 13.89 16.31 10.65
N ASP A 196 14.61 15.80 9.65
CA ASP A 196 15.76 14.92 9.87
C ASP A 196 16.93 15.70 10.53
N ILE A 197 17.80 14.98 11.25
CA ILE A 197 18.92 15.54 12.02
C ILE A 197 19.83 16.39 11.11
N ALA A 198 20.19 17.58 11.60
CA ALA A 198 21.01 18.58 10.92
C ALA A 198 20.50 19.08 9.55
N TRP A 199 19.28 18.74 9.10
CA TRP A 199 18.73 19.16 7.79
C TRP A 199 18.85 20.67 7.52
N GLU A 200 18.65 21.51 8.55
CA GLU A 200 18.74 22.97 8.45
C GLU A 200 20.15 23.52 8.18
N LYS A 201 21.19 22.68 8.32
CA LYS A 201 22.60 23.04 8.11
C LYS A 201 23.08 22.84 6.67
N PHE A 202 22.23 22.25 5.82
CA PHE A 202 22.49 22.01 4.41
C PHE A 202 21.58 22.90 3.55
N GLN A 203 22.13 23.56 2.53
CA GLN A 203 21.39 24.53 1.73
C GLN A 203 20.75 23.90 0.50
N TYR A 204 19.41 23.92 0.41
CA TYR A 204 18.68 23.33 -0.73
C TYR A 204 19.01 23.96 -2.10
N VAL A 205 19.52 25.19 -2.11
CA VAL A 205 19.93 25.88 -3.35
C VAL A 205 21.23 25.30 -3.91
N LEU A 206 22.06 24.70 -3.06
CA LEU A 206 23.37 24.16 -3.40
C LEU A 206 23.24 22.66 -3.73
N PRO A 207 23.53 22.23 -4.97
CA PRO A 207 23.41 20.84 -5.38
C PRO A 207 24.33 19.89 -4.59
N GLY A 208 25.53 20.35 -4.25
CA GLY A 208 26.51 19.63 -3.42
C GLY A 208 26.04 19.44 -1.99
N ASP A 209 25.46 20.45 -1.34
CA ASP A 209 24.85 20.29 -0.01
C ASP A 209 23.70 19.27 -0.01
N CYS A 210 22.91 19.20 -1.09
CA CYS A 210 21.87 18.19 -1.21
C CYS A 210 22.46 16.77 -1.24
N LEU A 211 23.53 16.57 -2.01
CA LEU A 211 24.24 15.28 -2.12
C LEU A 211 25.01 14.94 -0.83
N SER A 212 25.64 15.94 -0.23
CA SER A 212 26.33 15.88 1.06
C SER A 212 25.38 15.41 2.15
N PHE A 213 24.19 16.00 2.23
CA PHE A 213 23.15 15.58 3.16
C PHE A 213 22.69 14.13 2.93
N MET A 214 22.65 13.66 1.67
CA MET A 214 22.34 12.26 1.36
C MET A 214 23.40 11.30 1.95
N TYR A 215 24.69 11.59 1.76
CA TYR A 215 25.79 10.78 2.32
C TYR A 215 25.87 10.90 3.85
N TYR A 216 25.62 12.09 4.40
CA TYR A 216 25.55 12.34 5.84
C TYR A 216 24.47 11.47 6.51
N ARG A 217 23.27 11.39 5.92
CA ARG A 217 22.22 10.46 6.39
C ARG A 217 22.67 9.00 6.34
N GLN A 218 23.26 8.56 5.23
CA GLN A 218 23.73 7.18 5.06
C GLN A 218 24.78 6.81 6.11
N SER A 219 25.67 7.73 6.47
CA SER A 219 26.64 7.49 7.55
C SER A 219 26.00 7.22 8.91
N ARG A 220 24.80 7.78 9.17
CA ARG A 220 24.02 7.58 10.40
C ARG A 220 23.14 6.32 10.38
N GLU A 221 23.05 5.62 9.24
CA GLU A 221 22.47 4.27 9.15
C GLU A 221 23.49 3.18 9.54
N HIS A 222 24.77 3.53 9.64
CA HIS A 222 25.86 2.66 10.10
C HIS A 222 26.15 2.84 11.61
N ALA A 223 26.72 1.79 12.22
CA ALA A 223 27.12 1.83 13.63
C ALA A 223 28.19 2.90 13.90
N ASN A 224 28.21 3.44 15.12
CA ASN A 224 29.23 4.39 15.55
C ASN A 224 30.12 3.76 16.64
N PRO A 225 31.44 3.55 16.40
CA PRO A 225 32.19 3.78 15.17
C PRO A 225 32.11 2.61 14.16
N SER A 226 32.18 2.91 12.86
CA SER A 226 32.42 1.93 11.78
C SER A 226 33.20 2.55 10.60
N GLU A 227 33.84 1.73 9.77
CA GLU A 227 34.59 2.21 8.59
C GLU A 227 33.64 2.73 7.49
N GLU A 228 32.46 2.13 7.36
CA GLU A 228 31.39 2.56 6.45
C GLU A 228 30.85 3.94 6.85
N ARG A 229 30.61 4.18 8.14
CA ARG A 229 30.24 5.50 8.67
C ARG A 229 31.29 6.55 8.31
N ILE A 230 32.57 6.25 8.54
CA ILE A 230 33.69 7.17 8.25
C ILE A 230 33.84 7.42 6.74
N SER A 231 33.65 6.42 5.89
CA SER A 231 33.73 6.61 4.43
C SER A 231 32.57 7.43 3.89
N ALA A 232 31.34 7.21 4.37
CA ALA A 232 30.17 8.02 4.02
C ALA A 232 30.30 9.48 4.51
N LEU A 233 30.83 9.73 5.72
CA LEU A 233 31.12 11.10 6.18
C LEU A 233 32.18 11.81 5.33
N LYS A 234 33.22 11.08 4.87
CA LYS A 234 34.22 11.66 3.94
C LYS A 234 33.62 12.02 2.58
N LEU A 235 32.77 11.16 2.02
CA LEU A 235 32.01 11.47 0.80
C LEU A 235 31.08 12.67 0.99
N ALA A 236 30.43 12.77 2.15
CA ALA A 236 29.61 13.94 2.49
C ALA A 236 30.45 15.23 2.53
N LEU A 237 31.65 15.19 3.11
CA LEU A 237 32.53 16.34 3.23
C LEU A 237 33.10 16.80 1.87
N ASP A 238 33.45 15.85 1.00
CA ASP A 238 34.04 16.11 -0.33
C ASP A 238 33.09 16.88 -1.25
N VAL A 239 31.78 16.62 -1.16
CA VAL A 239 30.74 17.25 -1.99
C VAL A 239 30.03 18.43 -1.32
N ALA A 240 30.35 18.77 -0.07
CA ALA A 240 29.70 19.86 0.67
C ALA A 240 30.12 21.24 0.12
N GLU A 241 29.16 22.11 -0.18
CA GLU A 241 29.43 23.46 -0.66
C GLU A 241 29.46 24.47 0.50
N SER A 242 28.47 24.42 1.40
CA SER A 242 28.37 25.37 2.51
C SER A 242 29.28 25.04 3.70
N GLU A 243 29.75 26.08 4.37
CA GLU A 243 30.57 25.93 5.59
C GLU A 243 29.77 25.34 6.76
N ASP A 244 28.46 25.59 6.85
CA ASP A 244 27.59 24.99 7.87
C ASP A 244 27.51 23.46 7.71
N ALA A 245 27.34 22.96 6.47
CA ALA A 245 27.36 21.54 6.17
C ALA A 245 28.71 20.89 6.52
N LYS A 246 29.82 21.50 6.07
CA LYS A 246 31.19 21.05 6.39
C LYS A 246 31.43 20.98 7.90
N ASN A 247 31.06 22.04 8.64
CA ASN A 247 31.24 22.12 10.09
C ASN A 247 30.49 21.01 10.85
N VAL A 248 29.27 20.64 10.42
CA VAL A 248 28.53 19.51 11.01
C VAL A 248 29.25 18.19 10.74
N ILE A 249 29.66 17.95 9.50
CA ILE A 249 30.30 16.69 9.09
C ILE A 249 31.66 16.52 9.76
N THR A 250 32.47 17.59 9.84
CA THR A 250 33.77 17.57 10.51
C THR A 250 33.63 17.26 12.00
N LYS A 251 32.70 17.90 12.72
CA LYS A 251 32.43 17.56 14.14
C LYS A 251 31.98 16.12 14.33
N GLU A 252 31.20 15.59 13.40
CA GLU A 252 30.71 14.20 13.45
C GLU A 252 31.80 13.17 13.08
N LEU A 253 32.81 13.58 12.33
CA LEU A 253 34.02 12.81 11.99
C LEU A 253 35.07 12.84 13.11
N GLU A 254 35.20 13.97 13.81
CA GLU A 254 36.08 14.18 14.97
C GLU A 254 35.53 13.54 16.27
N GLY A 255 34.25 13.12 16.25
CA GLY A 255 33.59 12.50 17.40
C GLY A 255 33.01 13.49 18.42
N GLU A 256 33.08 14.80 18.14
CA GLU A 256 32.51 15.85 19.00
C GLU A 256 30.97 15.88 18.95
N SER A 257 30.34 15.22 17.97
CA SER A 257 28.88 15.07 17.85
C SER A 257 28.25 14.14 18.89
N GLY A 258 28.84 13.99 20.08
CA GLY A 258 28.25 13.30 21.24
C GLY A 258 27.30 14.17 22.07
N GLY A 259 26.99 15.39 21.62
CA GLY A 259 26.23 16.40 22.40
C GLY A 259 25.02 17.05 21.71
N GLU A 260 24.70 16.68 20.46
CA GLU A 260 23.49 17.16 19.75
C GLU A 260 22.68 16.03 19.08
N GLU A 261 22.81 14.80 19.60
CA GLU A 261 21.55 14.07 19.77
C GLU A 261 20.71 14.88 20.77
N THR A 262 19.43 15.12 20.46
CA THR A 262 18.44 15.45 21.49
C THR A 262 18.11 14.20 22.31
N ASN A 263 19.16 13.58 22.83
CA ASN A 263 19.14 12.56 23.87
C ASN A 263 19.00 13.35 25.17
N ASP A 264 17.77 13.79 25.44
CA ASP A 264 17.37 14.32 26.74
C ASP A 264 17.90 13.34 27.80
N GLY A 265 18.72 13.84 28.73
CA GLY A 265 19.86 13.09 29.26
C GLY A 265 19.54 11.79 29.99
N VAL A 266 19.36 10.69 29.25
CA VAL A 266 19.12 9.35 29.78
C VAL A 266 20.34 8.47 29.50
N VAL A 267 21.14 8.29 30.54
CA VAL A 267 22.23 7.30 30.64
C VAL A 267 21.76 5.94 30.15
N ASP A 268 22.23 5.51 28.97
CA ASP A 268 21.95 4.22 28.28
C ASP A 268 20.65 3.54 28.75
N GLY A 269 19.55 4.28 28.58
CA GLY A 269 18.27 3.89 29.13
C GLY A 269 17.75 2.67 28.40
N VAL A 270 17.22 1.69 29.14
CA VAL A 270 16.56 0.51 28.57
C VAL A 270 15.59 0.96 27.48
N LEU A 271 15.95 0.72 26.22
CA LEU A 271 15.24 1.22 25.06
C LEU A 271 13.82 0.65 25.06
N VAL A 272 12.84 1.51 25.36
CA VAL A 272 11.42 1.12 25.36
C VAL A 272 10.99 0.99 23.90
N PRO A 273 10.56 -0.21 23.43
CA PRO A 273 10.17 -0.40 22.05
C PRO A 273 8.88 0.38 21.73
N VAL A 274 8.99 1.42 20.91
CA VAL A 274 7.84 2.17 20.40
C VAL A 274 7.29 1.45 19.16
N VAL A 275 6.21 0.70 19.35
CA VAL A 275 5.54 -0.06 18.28
C VAL A 275 4.38 0.75 17.70
N ARG A 276 4.29 0.82 16.37
CA ARG A 276 3.13 1.36 15.66
C ARG A 276 2.20 0.22 15.26
N LEU A 277 1.02 0.16 15.89
CA LEU A 277 -0.03 -0.81 15.54
C LEU A 277 -0.43 -0.70 14.06
N LYS A 278 -0.44 -1.83 13.35
CA LYS A 278 -1.01 -1.94 12.00
C LYS A 278 -2.50 -2.30 12.07
N PHE A 279 -3.24 -1.94 11.03
CA PHE A 279 -4.59 -2.46 10.82
C PHE A 279 -4.52 -3.99 10.68
N GLY A 280 -5.22 -4.71 11.57
CA GLY A 280 -5.18 -6.18 11.65
C GLY A 280 -4.21 -6.79 12.67
N GLU A 281 -3.41 -5.99 13.40
CA GLU A 281 -2.59 -6.51 14.52
C GLU A 281 -3.39 -6.63 15.83
N VAL A 282 -4.63 -6.14 15.88
CA VAL A 282 -5.56 -6.36 17.01
C VAL A 282 -6.32 -7.68 16.80
N SER A 283 -5.55 -8.77 16.74
CA SER A 283 -5.97 -10.10 16.22
C SER A 283 -6.23 -10.10 14.71
N GLU A 284 -6.11 -11.27 14.07
CA GLU A 284 -6.31 -11.48 12.62
C GLU A 284 -7.74 -11.18 12.12
N ALA A 285 -8.66 -10.85 13.03
CA ALA A 285 -9.99 -10.34 12.72
C ALA A 285 -9.97 -8.81 12.65
N SER A 286 -10.45 -8.25 11.53
CA SER A 286 -10.50 -6.79 11.26
C SER A 286 -11.25 -5.97 12.33
N ASN A 287 -12.04 -6.62 13.18
CA ASN A 287 -12.65 -6.08 14.40
C ASN A 287 -12.77 -7.19 15.45
N VAL A 288 -12.68 -6.83 16.73
CA VAL A 288 -12.99 -7.70 17.87
C VAL A 288 -14.09 -7.10 18.74
N VAL A 289 -14.82 -7.93 19.47
CA VAL A 289 -15.88 -7.53 20.40
C VAL A 289 -15.58 -8.10 21.78
N VAL A 290 -15.64 -7.23 22.80
CA VAL A 290 -15.43 -7.60 24.20
C VAL A 290 -16.79 -7.74 24.88
N LEU A 291 -17.07 -8.89 25.47
CA LEU A 291 -18.34 -9.20 26.12
C LEU A 291 -18.16 -9.64 27.58
N PRO A 292 -19.09 -9.30 28.48
CA PRO A 292 -19.08 -9.79 29.85
C PRO A 292 -19.43 -11.28 29.89
N VAL A 293 -18.73 -12.03 30.74
CA VAL A 293 -18.91 -13.47 30.93
C VAL A 293 -19.59 -13.74 32.27
N CYS A 294 -20.58 -14.63 32.25
CA CYS A 294 -21.19 -15.30 33.39
C CYS A 294 -20.89 -16.81 33.33
N ARG A 295 -21.03 -17.51 34.44
CA ARG A 295 -20.88 -18.97 34.52
C ARG A 295 -22.24 -19.67 34.49
N ALA A 296 -22.29 -20.89 33.98
CA ALA A 296 -23.52 -21.68 33.92
C ALA A 296 -24.15 -21.96 35.30
N GLU A 297 -23.32 -22.05 36.34
CA GLU A 297 -23.75 -22.31 37.72
C GLU A 297 -24.25 -21.06 38.46
N GLU A 298 -24.11 -19.88 37.86
CA GLU A 298 -24.64 -18.62 38.39
C GLU A 298 -26.16 -18.52 38.15
N LYS A 299 -26.83 -17.63 38.89
CA LYS A 299 -28.28 -17.42 38.77
C LYS A 299 -28.60 -16.41 37.68
N GLU A 300 -29.85 -16.42 37.19
CA GLU A 300 -30.44 -15.38 36.33
C GLU A 300 -30.00 -13.95 36.70
N ARG A 301 -29.97 -13.66 38.01
CA ARG A 301 -29.57 -12.35 38.53
C ARG A 301 -28.19 -11.90 38.04
N GLU A 302 -27.18 -12.76 37.94
CA GLU A 302 -25.85 -12.34 37.44
C GLU A 302 -25.88 -12.06 35.94
N VAL A 303 -26.67 -12.81 35.16
CA VAL A 303 -26.90 -12.54 33.72
C VAL A 303 -27.60 -11.19 33.50
N LEU A 304 -28.55 -10.83 34.36
CA LEU A 304 -29.21 -9.52 34.34
C LEU A 304 -28.30 -8.39 34.86
N GLU A 305 -27.45 -8.67 35.85
CA GLU A 305 -26.51 -7.69 36.41
C GLU A 305 -25.25 -7.47 35.56
N ALA A 306 -24.98 -8.27 34.53
CA ALA A 306 -23.84 -8.06 33.62
C ALA A 306 -23.91 -6.71 32.86
N PRO A 307 -22.76 -6.07 32.54
CA PRO A 307 -22.63 -4.82 31.78
C PRO A 307 -23.52 -4.74 30.55
N TRP A 308 -24.27 -3.65 30.37
CA TRP A 308 -25.18 -3.50 29.22
C TRP A 308 -24.52 -2.80 28.05
N GLU A 309 -23.79 -1.72 28.32
CA GLU A 309 -23.00 -1.00 27.32
C GLU A 309 -21.52 -1.36 27.44
N CYS A 310 -20.95 -1.94 26.39
CA CYS A 310 -19.53 -2.23 26.26
C CYS A 310 -19.06 -1.63 24.93
N LYS A 311 -18.56 -0.39 24.97
CA LYS A 311 -18.27 0.39 23.76
C LYS A 311 -16.78 0.70 23.65
N SER A 312 -16.24 0.50 22.46
CA SER A 312 -14.88 0.88 22.09
C SER A 312 -14.78 2.42 21.96
N GLN A 313 -13.75 3.03 22.55
CA GLN A 313 -13.55 4.49 22.61
C GLN A 313 -12.09 4.87 22.25
N GLY A 314 -11.94 6.04 21.63
CA GLY A 314 -10.64 6.60 21.27
C GLY A 314 -9.94 5.87 20.11
N GLU A 315 -8.75 6.34 19.76
CA GLU A 315 -7.97 5.85 18.60
C GLU A 315 -7.42 4.43 18.79
N PHE A 316 -7.25 4.00 20.04
CA PHE A 316 -6.78 2.66 20.41
C PHE A 316 -7.93 1.66 20.68
N GLY A 317 -9.17 2.08 20.49
CA GLY A 317 -10.34 1.21 20.63
C GLY A 317 -10.61 0.67 22.05
N VAL A 318 -10.21 1.41 23.09
CA VAL A 318 -10.32 1.02 24.50
C VAL A 318 -11.79 0.78 24.87
N VAL A 319 -12.12 -0.43 25.36
CA VAL A 319 -13.50 -0.75 25.75
C VAL A 319 -13.83 -0.18 27.12
N VAL A 320 -14.90 0.60 27.17
CA VAL A 320 -15.47 1.14 28.40
C VAL A 320 -16.81 0.46 28.66
N ALA A 321 -16.97 -0.04 29.90
CA ALA A 321 -18.19 -0.66 30.40
C ALA A 321 -19.01 0.32 31.25
N ASP A 322 -20.33 0.15 31.29
CA ASP A 322 -21.25 0.91 32.16
C ASP A 322 -21.05 0.61 33.67
N LYS A 323 -20.50 -0.56 34.01
CA LYS A 323 -20.18 -0.99 35.38
C LYS A 323 -19.03 -1.99 35.42
N GLY A 324 -18.38 -2.11 36.57
CA GLY A 324 -17.31 -3.08 36.79
C GLY A 324 -17.82 -4.53 36.74
N TRP A 325 -17.02 -5.43 36.16
CA TRP A 325 -17.38 -6.84 36.00
C TRP A 325 -16.16 -7.76 36.13
N LYS A 326 -16.37 -8.98 36.63
CA LYS A 326 -15.31 -9.92 37.04
C LYS A 326 -14.61 -10.62 35.87
N SER A 327 -15.34 -10.93 34.80
CA SER A 327 -14.88 -11.85 33.74
C SER A 327 -15.30 -11.37 32.37
N TRP A 328 -14.37 -11.37 31.43
CA TRP A 328 -14.54 -10.82 30.09
C TRP A 328 -13.98 -11.80 29.06
N VAL A 329 -14.57 -11.81 27.86
CA VAL A 329 -14.03 -12.54 26.72
C VAL A 329 -13.91 -11.59 25.52
N VAL A 330 -12.84 -11.76 24.75
CA VAL A 330 -12.64 -11.11 23.46
C VAL A 330 -13.01 -12.14 22.39
N LEU A 331 -13.98 -11.84 21.54
CA LEU A 331 -14.37 -12.67 20.41
C LEU A 331 -14.14 -11.91 19.09
N PRO A 332 -13.90 -12.61 17.96
CA PRO A 332 -13.90 -11.97 16.66
C PRO A 332 -15.23 -11.27 16.38
N GLY A 333 -15.19 -10.16 15.65
CA GLY A 333 -16.37 -9.39 15.23
C GLY A 333 -17.20 -10.06 14.13
N TRP A 334 -17.55 -11.34 14.29
CA TRP A 334 -18.46 -12.05 13.39
C TRP A 334 -19.83 -11.34 13.36
N GLU A 335 -20.50 -11.36 12.20
CA GLU A 335 -21.78 -10.67 11.96
C GLU A 335 -22.82 -10.84 13.09
N PRO A 336 -23.06 -12.05 13.65
CA PRO A 336 -24.06 -12.22 14.72
C PRO A 336 -23.65 -11.62 16.08
N ILE A 337 -22.34 -11.36 16.29
CA ILE A 337 -21.79 -10.74 17.50
C ILE A 337 -21.71 -9.22 17.31
N TYR A 338 -21.22 -8.75 16.16
CA TYR A 338 -21.13 -7.33 15.83
C TYR A 338 -22.52 -6.66 15.82
N GLY A 339 -23.55 -7.40 15.36
CA GLY A 339 -24.94 -6.95 15.38
C GLY A 339 -25.57 -6.74 16.77
N LEU A 340 -24.93 -7.20 17.87
CA LEU A 340 -25.51 -7.13 19.22
C LEU A 340 -25.66 -5.70 19.75
N ARG A 341 -24.82 -4.75 19.31
CA ARG A 341 -24.78 -3.33 19.74
C ARG A 341 -24.64 -3.08 21.26
N ASN A 342 -25.68 -3.39 22.05
CA ASN A 342 -25.78 -3.25 23.50
C ASN A 342 -26.54 -4.48 24.06
N GLY A 343 -26.17 -4.98 25.24
CA GLY A 343 -26.91 -6.05 25.93
C GLY A 343 -26.43 -7.48 25.67
N GLY A 344 -25.41 -7.68 24.83
CA GLY A 344 -24.74 -8.97 24.67
C GLY A 344 -24.18 -9.51 26.01
N VAL A 345 -24.23 -10.82 26.20
CA VAL A 345 -23.62 -11.54 27.33
C VAL A 345 -23.11 -12.90 26.86
N VAL A 346 -22.07 -13.41 27.52
CA VAL A 346 -21.56 -14.76 27.28
C VAL A 346 -21.75 -15.61 28.52
N VAL A 347 -22.32 -16.81 28.36
CA VAL A 347 -22.38 -17.81 29.43
C VAL A 347 -21.40 -18.93 29.13
N SER A 348 -20.49 -19.17 30.07
CA SER A 348 -19.51 -20.26 30.01
C SER A 348 -20.10 -21.53 30.61
N PHE A 349 -20.26 -22.56 29.78
CA PHE A 349 -20.68 -23.90 30.19
C PHE A 349 -19.51 -24.87 30.17
N SER A 350 -19.41 -25.71 31.19
CA SER A 350 -18.38 -26.76 31.31
C SER A 350 -18.63 -27.96 30.39
N ASP A 351 -19.88 -28.19 29.96
CA ASP A 351 -20.26 -29.31 29.07
C ASP A 351 -21.27 -28.89 27.98
N ALA A 352 -20.91 -29.11 26.72
CA ALA A 352 -21.74 -28.94 25.53
C ALA A 352 -23.06 -29.75 25.53
N ARG A 353 -23.27 -30.72 26.43
CA ARG A 353 -24.56 -31.43 26.61
C ARG A 353 -25.73 -30.51 26.96
N VAL A 354 -25.46 -29.29 27.42
CA VAL A 354 -26.49 -28.28 27.67
C VAL A 354 -27.25 -27.86 26.39
N LEU A 355 -26.69 -28.10 25.20
CA LEU A 355 -27.29 -27.72 23.93
C LEU A 355 -28.45 -28.68 23.56
N PRO A 356 -29.64 -28.18 23.18
CA PRO A 356 -30.83 -29.00 22.97
C PRO A 356 -30.82 -29.83 21.67
N TRP A 357 -29.73 -29.79 20.89
CA TRP A 357 -29.55 -30.62 19.68
C TRP A 357 -28.55 -31.76 19.91
N LYS A 358 -28.76 -32.89 19.22
CA LYS A 358 -27.91 -34.08 19.35
C LYS A 358 -26.52 -33.83 18.77
N VAL A 359 -25.59 -33.40 19.61
CA VAL A 359 -24.17 -33.34 19.27
C VAL A 359 -23.61 -34.76 19.06
N ASN A 360 -22.76 -34.94 18.05
CA ASN A 360 -22.10 -36.22 17.75
C ASN A 360 -21.34 -36.77 18.97
N ARG A 361 -21.24 -38.11 19.10
CA ARG A 361 -20.78 -38.78 20.33
C ARG A 361 -19.39 -38.34 20.83
N TRP A 362 -18.51 -37.90 19.92
CA TRP A 362 -17.17 -37.35 20.20
C TRP A 362 -17.14 -35.91 20.77
N TYR A 363 -18.26 -35.19 20.75
CA TYR A 363 -18.32 -33.73 21.01
C TYR A 363 -19.14 -33.39 22.26
N LYS A 364 -19.26 -34.36 23.19
CA LYS A 364 -20.21 -34.35 24.31
C LYS A 364 -19.59 -34.08 25.68
N GLU A 365 -18.31 -33.71 25.77
CA GLU A 365 -17.59 -33.45 27.03
C GLU A 365 -16.58 -32.31 26.80
N GLU A 366 -17.03 -31.26 26.12
CA GLU A 366 -16.22 -30.09 25.74
C GLU A 366 -16.91 -28.83 26.30
N ALA A 367 -16.15 -27.93 26.92
CA ALA A 367 -16.67 -26.65 27.38
C ALA A 367 -17.13 -25.80 26.19
N ILE A 368 -18.09 -24.89 26.39
CA ILE A 368 -18.58 -23.97 25.35
C ILE A 368 -18.87 -22.59 25.93
N LEU A 369 -18.75 -21.58 25.08
CA LEU A 369 -19.26 -20.23 25.34
C LEU A 369 -20.54 -20.01 24.53
N VAL A 370 -21.63 -19.64 25.19
CA VAL A 370 -22.90 -19.31 24.55
C VAL A 370 -23.10 -17.81 24.59
N VAL A 371 -23.17 -17.17 23.43
CA VAL A 371 -23.41 -15.73 23.28
C VAL A 371 -24.91 -15.49 23.16
N ALA A 372 -25.48 -14.64 24.03
CA ALA A 372 -26.90 -14.30 24.03
C ALA A 372 -27.16 -12.79 23.96
N ASP A 373 -28.20 -12.41 23.22
CA ASP A 373 -28.74 -11.05 23.13
C ASP A 373 -29.82 -10.86 24.20
N ARG A 374 -29.48 -10.19 25.32
CA ARG A 374 -30.45 -9.88 26.39
C ARG A 374 -31.46 -8.79 25.99
N GLY A 375 -31.24 -8.10 24.88
CA GLY A 375 -32.22 -7.19 24.28
C GLY A 375 -33.37 -7.91 23.57
N ARG A 376 -33.20 -9.20 23.23
CA ARG A 376 -34.22 -10.04 22.58
C ARG A 376 -34.64 -11.18 23.49
N LYS A 377 -35.62 -10.91 24.36
CA LYS A 377 -36.14 -11.87 25.35
C LYS A 377 -37.33 -12.70 24.87
N GLU A 378 -38.16 -12.16 23.99
CA GLU A 378 -39.37 -12.81 23.48
C GLU A 378 -39.04 -14.15 22.79
N VAL A 379 -39.74 -15.22 23.19
CA VAL A 379 -39.63 -16.55 22.56
C VAL A 379 -40.42 -16.57 21.25
N ALA A 380 -39.97 -15.78 20.27
CA ALA A 380 -40.70 -15.56 19.02
C ALA A 380 -40.76 -16.80 18.11
N ALA A 381 -39.64 -17.53 17.94
CA ALA A 381 -39.50 -18.58 16.93
C ALA A 381 -39.36 -19.98 17.53
N ASP A 382 -40.11 -20.95 17.00
CA ASP A 382 -40.11 -22.34 17.48
C ASP A 382 -38.75 -23.03 17.29
N ASP A 383 -38.04 -22.65 16.22
CA ASP A 383 -36.69 -23.10 15.88
C ASP A 383 -35.57 -22.23 16.49
N GLY A 384 -35.94 -21.19 17.25
CA GLY A 384 -34.98 -20.34 17.96
C GLY A 384 -34.36 -21.06 19.17
N PHE A 385 -33.19 -20.59 19.58
CA PHE A 385 -32.51 -21.02 20.80
C PHE A 385 -32.41 -19.87 21.79
N TYR A 386 -32.71 -20.16 23.05
CA TYR A 386 -32.91 -19.15 24.09
C TYR A 386 -32.18 -19.56 25.37
N LEU A 387 -31.58 -18.57 26.03
CA LEU A 387 -30.96 -18.75 27.34
C LEU A 387 -32.05 -18.61 28.41
N VAL A 388 -32.16 -19.60 29.29
CA VAL A 388 -33.13 -19.63 30.40
C VAL A 388 -32.46 -20.01 31.71
N ALA A 389 -33.07 -19.68 32.84
CA ALA A 389 -32.71 -20.22 34.15
C ALA A 389 -33.71 -21.32 34.53
N VAL A 390 -33.19 -22.38 35.15
CA VAL A 390 -33.97 -23.49 35.71
C VAL A 390 -33.80 -23.49 37.21
N ASP A 391 -34.90 -23.51 37.95
CA ASP A 391 -34.91 -23.48 39.42
C ASP A 391 -34.11 -24.66 39.99
N GLY A 392 -32.96 -24.34 40.61
CA GLY A 392 -32.08 -25.32 41.25
C GLY A 392 -31.01 -25.95 40.35
N GLU A 393 -31.13 -25.85 39.02
CA GLU A 393 -30.18 -26.45 38.05
C GLU A 393 -29.26 -25.43 37.36
N GLY A 394 -29.54 -24.13 37.48
CA GLY A 394 -28.69 -23.06 36.92
C GLY A 394 -29.16 -22.57 35.56
N LEU A 395 -28.24 -22.11 34.72
CA LEU A 395 -28.54 -21.64 33.36
C LEU A 395 -28.61 -22.81 32.37
N LYS A 396 -29.44 -22.67 31.33
CA LYS A 396 -29.59 -23.68 30.26
C LYS A 396 -29.91 -23.01 28.92
N VAL A 397 -29.62 -23.71 27.82
CA VAL A 397 -30.10 -23.36 26.48
C VAL A 397 -31.27 -24.26 26.13
N GLU A 398 -32.40 -23.66 25.75
CA GLU A 398 -33.60 -24.38 25.33
C GLU A 398 -34.07 -23.95 23.93
N ARG A 399 -34.86 -24.82 23.29
CA ARG A 399 -35.46 -24.55 21.98
C ARG A 399 -36.81 -23.86 22.16
N GLY A 400 -37.13 -22.89 21.30
CA GLY A 400 -38.36 -22.10 21.38
C GLY A 400 -39.64 -22.93 21.40
N SER A 401 -39.69 -24.05 20.67
CA SER A 401 -40.83 -24.98 20.70
C SER A 401 -41.08 -25.55 22.11
N ALA A 402 -40.03 -25.98 22.81
CA ALA A 402 -40.14 -26.54 24.16
C ALA A 402 -40.48 -25.47 25.21
N LEU A 403 -40.00 -24.23 25.02
CA LEU A 403 -40.36 -23.10 25.87
C LEU A 403 -41.84 -22.71 25.69
N LYS A 404 -42.34 -22.66 24.45
CA LYS A 404 -43.78 -22.42 24.19
C LYS A 404 -44.67 -23.55 24.72
N GLU A 405 -44.26 -24.81 24.57
CA GLU A 405 -44.97 -25.97 25.15
C GLU A 405 -45.03 -25.92 26.69
N SER A 406 -44.01 -25.36 27.35
CA SER A 406 -43.97 -25.16 28.80
C SER A 406 -44.57 -23.81 29.28
N GLY A 407 -45.09 -22.98 28.36
CA GLY A 407 -45.74 -21.71 28.68
C GLY A 407 -44.78 -20.56 29.01
N VAL A 408 -43.51 -20.66 28.60
CA VAL A 408 -42.48 -19.64 28.81
C VAL A 408 -42.45 -18.66 27.62
N GLU A 409 -42.96 -17.45 27.84
CA GLU A 409 -43.04 -16.39 26.83
C GLU A 409 -41.76 -15.50 26.75
N GLU A 410 -41.08 -15.31 27.89
CA GLU A 410 -39.84 -14.54 28.00
C GLU A 410 -38.64 -15.40 28.42
N SER A 411 -37.48 -15.11 27.86
CA SER A 411 -36.18 -15.72 28.15
C SER A 411 -35.17 -14.69 28.68
N LEU A 412 -34.00 -15.14 29.12
CA LEU A 412 -32.90 -14.25 29.51
C LEU A 412 -32.27 -13.55 28.30
N GLY A 413 -32.37 -14.17 27.12
CA GLY A 413 -31.92 -13.62 25.84
C GLY A 413 -31.87 -14.67 24.74
N THR A 414 -31.93 -14.21 23.49
CA THR A 414 -31.83 -15.07 22.30
C THR A 414 -30.37 -15.47 22.08
N VAL A 415 -30.09 -16.76 21.92
CA VAL A 415 -28.75 -17.25 21.62
C VAL A 415 -28.39 -16.93 20.17
N VAL A 416 -27.27 -16.25 19.96
CA VAL A 416 -26.81 -15.83 18.62
C VAL A 416 -25.63 -16.66 18.10
N VAL A 417 -24.73 -17.11 18.98
CA VAL A 417 -23.54 -17.90 18.63
C VAL A 417 -23.21 -18.87 19.75
N VAL A 418 -22.75 -20.07 19.41
CA VAL A 418 -22.06 -20.98 20.33
C VAL A 418 -20.62 -21.16 19.86
N VAL A 419 -19.66 -20.86 20.73
CA VAL A 419 -18.22 -20.96 20.46
C VAL A 419 -17.66 -22.17 21.20
N ARG A 420 -16.86 -22.96 20.50
CA ARG A 420 -16.06 -24.05 21.08
C ARG A 420 -14.61 -23.56 21.29
N PRO A 421 -13.85 -24.18 22.22
CA PRO A 421 -12.42 -23.96 22.33
C PRO A 421 -11.71 -24.13 20.98
N PRO A 422 -10.63 -23.38 20.71
CA PRO A 422 -9.76 -23.71 19.58
C PRO A 422 -9.23 -25.12 19.78
N ARG A 423 -9.12 -25.87 18.68
CA ARG A 423 -8.39 -27.13 18.66
C ARG A 423 -6.95 -26.83 18.28
N GLU A 424 -6.01 -27.47 18.96
CA GLU A 424 -4.71 -27.73 18.38
C GLU A 424 -4.95 -28.60 17.15
N VAL A 425 -5.04 -27.95 15.99
CA VAL A 425 -4.99 -28.64 14.72
C VAL A 425 -3.51 -28.84 14.45
N THR A 426 -3.05 -30.08 14.47
CA THR A 426 -1.71 -30.48 14.01
C THR A 426 -1.63 -30.42 12.47
N ASP A 427 -2.07 -29.30 11.90
CA ASP A 427 -1.94 -28.95 10.49
C ASP A 427 -0.73 -28.00 10.27
N ASP A 428 0.16 -27.87 11.27
CA ASP A 428 1.54 -27.35 11.14
C ASP A 428 2.49 -28.44 10.57
N GLU A 429 2.01 -29.21 9.60
CA GLU A 429 2.85 -29.95 8.64
C GLU A 429 2.72 -29.30 7.26
N LEU A 430 3.04 -28.01 7.18
CA LEU A 430 3.88 -27.56 6.07
C LEU A 430 5.23 -28.25 6.26
N ASN A 431 5.31 -29.49 5.79
CA ASN A 431 6.50 -30.33 5.89
C ASN A 431 7.67 -29.58 5.22
N ASP A 432 8.88 -29.65 5.79
CA ASP A 432 10.05 -28.91 5.26
C ASP A 432 10.38 -29.27 3.79
N GLU A 433 9.78 -30.34 3.27
CA GLU A 433 9.82 -30.81 1.88
C GLU A 433 9.09 -29.91 0.85
N ASP A 434 8.18 -29.01 1.26
CA ASP A 434 7.45 -28.11 0.35
C ASP A 434 8.28 -26.88 -0.12
N TRP A 435 9.61 -26.87 0.15
CA TRP A 435 10.55 -25.80 -0.22
C TRP A 435 11.62 -26.20 -1.26
N GLU A 436 11.53 -27.37 -1.91
CA GLU A 436 12.41 -27.78 -3.05
C GLU A 436 11.83 -27.50 -4.44
#